data_AF-A0ABD0ND26-F1
#
_entry.id   AF-A0ABD0ND26-F1
#
_cell.length_a   1.000
_cell.length_b   1.000
_cell.length_c   1.000
_cell.angle_alpha   90.00
_cell.angle_beta   90.00
_cell.angle_gamma   90.00
#
_symmetry.space_group_name_H-M   'P 1'
#
loop_
_entity.id
_entity.type
_entity.pdbx_description
1 polymer ?
#
loop_
_entity_poly.entity_id
_entity_poly.type
_entity_poly.pdbx_seq_one_letter_code
_entity_poly.pdbx_strand_id
1 'polypeptide(L)' 'SPVFRRDGADIHSDVMISVAQAILGGTARAQGLYSSIDIAIPPGIQTDHKIRLAGKGIPRVNSFGYGDHYVYIKVKIP' A
#
# COMPACT_ATOMS: atom_id res chain seq x y z
N SER A 1 -5.94 -14.07 2.80
CA SER A 1 -6.38 -13.41 1.56
C SER A 1 -5.16 -13.32 0.64
N PRO A 2 -5.27 -13.68 -0.65
CA PRO A 2 -4.15 -13.67 -1.59
C PRO A 2 -3.55 -12.27 -1.84
N VAL A 3 -4.21 -11.20 -1.36
CA VAL A 3 -3.83 -9.79 -1.59
C VAL A 3 -2.89 -9.23 -0.51
N PHE A 4 -2.87 -9.85 0.68
CA PHE A 4 -2.14 -9.33 1.84
C PHE A 4 -1.07 -10.30 2.31
N ARG A 5 0.16 -9.81 2.41
CA ARG A 5 1.29 -10.48 3.04
C ARG A 5 1.45 -9.92 4.45
N ARG A 6 1.54 -10.78 5.45
CA ARG A 6 1.68 -10.38 6.85
C ARG A 6 3.13 -10.57 7.30
N ASP A 7 3.70 -9.56 7.93
CA ASP A 7 4.99 -9.63 8.61
C ASP A 7 4.83 -9.11 10.04
N GLY A 8 4.73 -10.04 11.00
CA GLY A 8 4.44 -9.71 12.40
C GLY A 8 3.10 -8.99 12.58
N ALA A 9 3.15 -7.71 12.97
CA ALA A 9 1.98 -6.84 13.09
C ALA A 9 1.73 -5.98 11.84
N ASP A 10 2.70 -5.95 10.92
CA ASP A 10 2.65 -5.16 9.71
C ASP A 10 2.05 -5.96 8.56
N ILE A 11 1.45 -5.24 7.62
CA ILE A 11 0.80 -5.80 6.44
C ILE A 11 1.39 -5.19 5.19
N HIS A 12 1.50 -5.99 4.15
CA HIS A 12 2.08 -5.65 2.87
C HIS A 12 1.06 -5.99 1.78
N SER A 13 0.79 -5.07 0.86
CA SER A 13 -0.09 -5.29 -0.28
C SER A 13 0.45 -4.61 -1.52
N ASP A 14 -0.04 -5.04 -2.68
CA ASP A 14 0.37 -4.46 -3.95
C ASP A 14 -0.79 -3.65 -4.53
N VAL A 15 -0.48 -2.51 -5.14
CA VAL A 15 -1.44 -1.71 -5.91
C VAL A 15 -0.90 -1.51 -7.32
N MET A 16 -1.75 -1.79 -8.31
CA MET A 16 -1.39 -1.59 -9.70
C MET A 16 -1.79 -0.20 -10.16
N ILE A 17 -0.84 0.55 -10.71
CA ILE A 17 -1.06 1.87 -11.31
C ILE A 17 -0.75 1.83 -12.81
N SER A 18 -1.36 2.72 -13.57
CA SER A 18 -1.03 2.89 -15.00
C SER A 18 0.32 3.59 -15.18
N VAL A 19 0.93 3.42 -16.36
CA VAL A 19 2.14 4.16 -16.74
C VAL A 19 1.92 5.67 -16.65
N ALA A 20 0.75 6.16 -17.04
CA ALA A 20 0.39 7.58 -16.93
C ALA A 20 0.41 8.08 -15.48
N GLN A 21 -0.17 7.32 -14.54
CA GLN A 21 -0.13 7.65 -13.11
C GLN A 21 1.29 7.58 -12.53
N ALA A 22 2.14 6.69 -13.03
CA ALA A 22 3.53 6.62 -12.59
C ALA A 22 4.32 7.88 -13.00
N ILE A 23 4.06 8.41 -14.20
CA ILE A 23 4.73 9.59 -14.74
C ILE A 23 4.15 10.89 -14.15
N LEU A 24 2.82 11.05 -14.23
CA LEU A 24 2.12 12.30 -13.91
C LEU A 24 1.70 12.39 -12.43
N GLY A 25 1.74 11.29 -11.70
CA GLY A 25 1.15 11.18 -10.37
C GLY A 25 -0.37 11.05 -10.43
N GLY A 26 -1.02 11.13 -9.27
CA GLY A 26 -2.46 11.07 -9.14
C GLY A 26 -2.90 10.41 -7.84
N THR A 27 -4.06 9.77 -7.87
CA THR A 27 -4.57 8.97 -6.75
C THR A 27 -4.79 7.53 -7.18
N ALA A 28 -4.45 6.59 -6.30
CA ALA A 28 -4.68 5.17 -6.49
C ALA A 28 -5.41 4.59 -5.29
N ARG A 29 -6.42 3.76 -5.54
CA ARG A 29 -7.20 3.10 -4.49
C ARG A 29 -6.54 1.77 -4.15
N ALA A 30 -5.98 1.68 -2.96
CA ALA A 30 -5.44 0.44 -2.42
C ALA A 30 -6.48 -0.28 -1.55
N GLN A 31 -6.42 -1.61 -1.54
CA GLN A 31 -7.21 -2.40 -0.60
C GLN A 31 -6.52 -2.36 0.76
N GLY A 32 -7.16 -1.78 1.77
CA GLY A 32 -6.72 -1.89 3.16
C GLY A 32 -7.39 -3.07 3.88
N LEU A 33 -6.89 -3.40 5.07
CA LEU A 33 -7.41 -4.51 5.87
C LEU A 33 -8.86 -4.29 6.33
N TYR A 34 -9.22 -3.05 6.64
CA TYR A 34 -10.54 -2.66 7.18
C TYR A 34 -11.40 -1.95 6.13
N SER A 35 -10.78 -1.16 5.27
CA SER A 35 -11.45 -0.37 4.23
C SER A 35 -10.49 -0.15 3.07
N SER A 36 -11.02 0.21 1.89
CA SER A 36 -10.17 0.79 0.85
C SER A 36 -9.55 2.09 1.34
N ILE A 37 -8.34 2.37 0.88
CA ILE A 37 -7.58 3.57 1.22
C ILE A 37 -7.14 4.23 -0.08
N ASP A 38 -7.47 5.50 -0.24
CA ASP A 38 -6.97 6.29 -1.37
C ASP A 38 -5.57 6.80 -1.03
N ILE A 39 -4.63 6.55 -1.92
CA ILE A 39 -3.22 6.88 -1.76
C ILE A 39 -2.84 7.90 -2.82
N ALA A 40 -2.21 8.98 -2.37
CA ALA A 40 -1.60 9.96 -3.27
C ALA A 40 -0.32 9.37 -3.86
N ILE A 41 -0.26 9.32 -5.19
CA ILE A 41 0.90 8.86 -5.95
C ILE A 41 1.67 10.10 -6.42
N PRO A 42 2.91 10.32 -5.94
CA PRO A 42 3.72 11.41 -6.43
C PRO A 42 4.12 11.17 -7.89
N PRO A 43 4.30 12.24 -8.69
CA PRO A 43 4.80 12.12 -10.06
C PRO A 43 6.22 11.54 -10.09
N GLY A 44 6.53 10.78 -11.13
CA GLY A 44 7.85 10.16 -11.31
C GLY A 44 8.16 8.97 -10.39
N ILE A 45 7.14 8.33 -9.83
CA ILE A 45 7.32 7.16 -8.96
C ILE A 45 7.82 5.95 -9.76
N GLN A 46 8.73 5.19 -9.15
CA GLN A 46 9.27 3.96 -9.73
C GLN A 46 8.44 2.74 -9.29
N THR A 47 8.55 1.65 -10.05
CA THR A 47 8.01 0.35 -9.61
C THR A 47 8.67 -0.09 -8.30
N ASP A 48 7.95 -0.87 -7.50
CA ASP A 48 8.37 -1.34 -6.17
C ASP A 48 8.60 -0.24 -5.12
N HIS A 49 8.26 1.01 -5.43
CA HIS A 49 8.18 2.04 -4.42
C HIS A 49 7.15 1.64 -3.36
N LYS A 50 7.50 1.83 -2.08
CA LYS A 50 6.66 1.48 -0.93
C LYS A 50 6.09 2.73 -0.29
N ILE A 51 4.78 2.75 -0.11
CA ILE A 51 4.09 3.80 0.63
C ILE A 51 3.66 3.22 1.97
N ARG A 52 4.05 3.87 3.07
CA ARG A 52 3.73 3.44 4.43
C ARG A 52 2.47 4.13 4.93
N LEU A 53 1.48 3.35 5.32
CA LEU A 53 0.26 3.79 5.98
C LEU A 53 0.36 3.44 7.46
N ALA A 54 0.73 4.44 8.27
CA ALA A 54 0.99 4.25 9.68
C ALA A 54 -0.26 3.82 10.46
N GLY A 55 -0.14 2.81 11.31
CA GLY A 55 -1.23 2.32 12.17
C GLY A 55 -2.39 1.66 11.43
N LYS A 56 -2.21 1.28 10.15
CA LYS A 56 -3.21 0.59 9.33
C LYS A 56 -2.97 -0.93 9.21
N GLY A 57 -2.02 -1.48 9.97
CA GLY A 57 -1.75 -2.91 10.08
C GLY A 57 -2.66 -3.62 11.09
N ILE A 58 -2.17 -4.73 11.62
CA ILE A 58 -2.91 -5.60 12.57
C ILE A 58 -2.66 -5.14 14.01
N PRO A 59 -3.63 -5.32 14.94
CA PRO A 59 -3.40 -5.13 16.37
C PRO A 59 -2.20 -5.95 16.87
N ARG A 60 -1.32 -5.33 17.64
CA ARG A 60 -0.21 -6.04 18.29
C ARG A 60 -0.76 -6.92 19.41
N VAL A 61 -0.38 -8.20 19.42
CA VAL A 61 -0.89 -9.18 20.40
C VAL A 61 -0.36 -8.90 21.81
N ASN A 62 0.89 -8.43 21.92
CA ASN A 62 1.59 -8.21 23.20
C ASN A 62 1.92 -6.74 23.50
N SER A 63 1.29 -5.79 22.79
CA SER A 63 1.55 -4.35 22.95
C SER A 63 0.32 -3.56 22.58
N PHE A 64 0.18 -2.36 23.13
CA PHE A 64 -0.79 -1.39 22.64
C PHE A 64 -0.42 -0.92 21.22
N GLY A 65 -1.43 -0.72 20.39
CA GLY A 65 -1.31 -0.16 19.04
C GLY A 65 -1.46 -1.18 17.90
N TYR A 66 -1.38 -0.64 16.69
CA TYR A 66 -1.46 -1.37 15.43
C TYR A 66 -0.10 -1.36 14.75
N GLY A 67 0.19 -2.37 13.92
CA GLY A 67 1.29 -2.30 12.95
C GLY A 67 1.00 -1.31 11.81
N ASP A 68 1.91 -1.28 10.86
CA ASP A 68 1.82 -0.43 9.67
C ASP A 68 1.39 -1.24 8.44
N HIS A 69 0.81 -0.55 7.45
CA HIS A 69 0.47 -1.15 6.17
C HIS A 69 1.36 -0.55 5.07
N TYR A 70 2.19 -1.40 4.48
CA TYR A 70 3.06 -1.07 3.35
C TYR A 70 2.37 -1.42 2.03
N VAL A 71 2.22 -0.42 1.17
CA VAL A 71 1.65 -0.60 -0.16
C VAL A 71 2.74 -0.48 -1.20
N TYR A 72 2.95 -1.54 -1.97
CA TYR A 72 3.93 -1.61 -3.06
C TYR A 72 3.28 -1.19 -4.36
N ILE A 73 3.87 -0.18 -5.00
CA ILE A 73 3.41 0.30 -6.30
C ILE A 73 3.94 -0.61 -7.39
N LYS A 74 3.03 -1.17 -8.19
CA LYS A 74 3.37 -1.95 -9.39
C LYS A 74 2.83 -1.23 -10.62
N VAL A 75 3.70 -0.96 -11.58
CA VAL A 75 3.28 -0.32 -12.83
C VAL A 75 2.74 -1.39 -13.76
N LYS A 76 1.45 -1.28 -14.11
CA LYS A 76 0.83 -2.12 -15.13
C LYS A 76 1.11 -1.51 -16.50
N ILE A 77 1.91 -2.22 -17.28
CA ILE A 77 2.14 -1.92 -18.69
C ILE A 77 0.95 -2.52 -19.46
N PRO A 78 0.24 -1.72 -20.30
CA PRO A 78 -0.88 -2.20 -21.10
C PRO A 78 -0.45 -3.22 -22.17
#